data_AF-A0A815RAX4-F1
#
_entry.id   AF-A0A815RAX4-F1
#
_cell.length_a   1.000
_cell.length_b   1.000
_cell.length_c   1.000
_cell.angle_alpha   90.00
_cell.angle_beta   90.00
_cell.angle_gamma   90.00
#
_symmetry.space_group_name_H-M   'P 1'
#
loop_
_entity.id
_entity.type
_entity.pdbx_description
1 polymer ?
#
loop_
_entity_poly.entity_id
_entity_poly.type
_entity_poly.pdbx_seq_one_letter_code
_entity_poly.pdbx_strand_id
1 'polypeptide(L)'
;MHIIEAQCEALGILNKVTLVEAPFLNSYQQRIKELWDVYKIELLFTGDILDICNNFMVHATEESGVELVRPLWGIPRNELIQELVNEGFDIVVFCVNIDKIDQTVATNLVGHSYFHVYEKIKEINGIDWAGEAGVSYNDL
;
A
#
# COMPACT_ATOMS: atom_id res chain seq x y z
N MET A 1 -10.58 17.12 4.94
CA MET A 1 -10.43 16.59 3.57
C MET A 1 -9.58 15.35 3.68
N HIS A 2 -10.13 14.17 3.40
CA HIS A 2 -9.35 12.93 3.44
C HIS A 2 -8.40 12.94 2.23
N ILE A 3 -7.11 12.64 2.44
CA ILE A 3 -6.09 12.73 1.37
C ILE A 3 -6.48 11.92 0.13
N ILE A 4 -7.09 10.74 0.33
CA ILE A 4 -7.59 9.89 -0.75
C ILE A 4 -8.67 10.59 -1.60
N GLU A 5 -9.59 11.34 -0.97
CA GLU A 5 -10.64 12.06 -1.70
C GLU A 5 -10.04 13.12 -2.63
N ALA A 6 -9.06 13.88 -2.13
CA ALA A 6 -8.35 14.89 -2.91
C ALA A 6 -7.55 14.27 -4.07
N GLN A 7 -6.93 13.10 -3.85
CA GLN A 7 -6.24 12.36 -4.91
C GLN A 7 -7.22 11.89 -6.00
N CYS A 8 -8.38 11.35 -5.61
CA CYS A 8 -9.40 10.92 -6.57
C CYS A 8 -9.95 12.11 -7.38
N GLU A 9 -10.19 13.25 -6.74
CA GLU A 9 -10.61 14.48 -7.42
C GLU A 9 -9.56 14.96 -8.44
N ALA A 10 -8.28 15.00 -8.03
CA ALA A 10 -7.18 15.39 -8.90
C ALA A 10 -7.01 14.46 -10.11
N LEU A 11 -7.26 13.15 -9.92
CA LEU A 11 -7.20 12.15 -10.99
C LEU A 11 -8.49 12.07 -11.83
N GLY A 12 -9.57 12.75 -11.43
CA GLY A 12 -10.87 12.65 -12.09
C GLY A 12 -11.49 11.26 -12.00
N ILE A 13 -11.14 10.48 -10.96
CA ILE A 13 -11.68 9.13 -10.74
C ILE A 13 -12.71 9.13 -9.61
N LEU A 14 -13.68 8.22 -9.72
CA LEU A 14 -14.67 7.99 -8.67
C LEU A 14 -14.02 7.24 -7.51
N ASN A 15 -14.42 7.58 -6.28
CA ASN A 15 -14.09 6.81 -5.10
C ASN A 15 -15.35 6.27 -4.43
N LYS A 16 -15.17 5.19 -3.67
CA LYS A 16 -16.18 4.63 -2.81
C LYS A 16 -15.51 4.20 -1.51
N VAL A 17 -15.96 4.77 -0.40
CA VAL A 17 -15.55 4.33 0.93
C VAL A 17 -16.44 3.17 1.36
N THR A 18 -15.80 2.08 1.77
CA THR A 18 -16.47 0.88 2.26
C THR A 18 -15.87 0.52 3.61
N LEU A 19 -16.73 0.29 4.60
CA LEU A 19 -16.30 -0.15 5.92
C LEU A 19 -16.13 -1.66 5.96
N VAL A 20 -15.02 -2.09 6.56
CA VAL A 20 -14.70 -3.49 6.86
C VAL A 20 -14.54 -3.62 8.37
N GLU A 21 -15.16 -4.65 8.94
CA GLU A 21 -15.18 -4.88 10.38
C GLU A 21 -14.81 -6.33 10.70
N ALA A 22 -14.49 -6.62 11.96
CA ALA A 22 -14.21 -7.98 12.38
C ALA A 22 -15.49 -8.86 12.30
N PRO A 23 -15.40 -10.12 11.82
CA PRO A 23 -14.21 -10.80 11.33
C PRO A 23 -13.79 -10.31 9.92
N PHE A 24 -12.57 -9.82 9.81
CA PHE A 24 -12.12 -9.04 8.65
C PHE A 24 -12.20 -9.80 7.34
N LEU A 25 -11.76 -11.07 7.29
CA LEU A 25 -11.80 -11.87 6.05
C LEU A 25 -13.22 -11.95 5.49
N ASN A 26 -14.20 -12.30 6.32
CA ASN A 26 -15.60 -12.43 5.90
C ASN A 26 -16.16 -11.07 5.45
N SER A 27 -15.81 -10.00 6.17
CA SER A 27 -16.24 -8.65 5.80
C SER A 27 -15.64 -8.22 4.45
N TYR A 28 -14.36 -8.50 4.20
CA TYR A 28 -13.73 -8.29 2.90
C TYR A 28 -14.41 -9.11 1.80
N GLN A 29 -14.63 -10.41 2.00
CA GLN A 29 -15.29 -11.28 1.03
C GLN A 29 -16.68 -10.75 0.65
N GLN A 30 -17.48 -10.33 1.64
CA GLN A 30 -18.79 -9.72 1.38
C GLN A 30 -18.66 -8.46 0.53
N ARG A 31 -17.74 -7.56 0.90
CA ARG A 31 -17.59 -6.26 0.23
C ARG A 31 -16.99 -6.39 -1.17
N ILE A 32 -16.10 -7.33 -1.40
CA ILE A 32 -15.56 -7.63 -2.74
C ILE A 32 -16.64 -8.26 -3.61
N LYS A 33 -17.43 -9.20 -3.07
CA LYS A 33 -18.56 -9.79 -3.81
C LYS A 33 -19.60 -8.74 -4.22
N GLU A 34 -19.86 -7.73 -3.39
CA GLU A 34 -20.72 -6.59 -3.75
C GLU A 34 -20.21 -5.83 -4.99
N LEU A 35 -18.88 -5.78 -5.23
CA LEU A 35 -18.30 -5.15 -6.44
C LEU A 35 -18.82 -5.82 -7.72
N TRP A 36 -18.89 -7.15 -7.74
CA TRP A 36 -19.46 -7.89 -8.86
C TRP A 36 -20.99 -7.85 -8.88
N ASP A 37 -21.64 -8.16 -7.76
CA ASP A 37 -23.08 -8.35 -7.69
C ASP A 37 -23.85 -7.05 -8.03
N VAL A 38 -23.34 -5.90 -7.57
CA VAL A 38 -23.99 -4.59 -7.72
C VAL A 38 -23.37 -3.78 -8.84
N TYR A 39 -22.03 -3.67 -8.87
CA TYR A 39 -21.34 -2.72 -9.76
C TYR A 39 -20.79 -3.37 -11.03
N LYS A 40 -20.84 -4.70 -11.14
CA LYS A 40 -20.29 -5.47 -12.27
C LYS A 40 -18.81 -5.18 -12.52
N ILE A 41 -18.07 -4.94 -11.45
CA ILE A 41 -16.62 -4.79 -11.48
C ILE A 41 -16.00 -6.18 -11.53
N GLU A 42 -15.13 -6.41 -12.51
CA GLU A 42 -14.50 -7.71 -12.77
C GLU A 42 -13.08 -7.81 -12.21
N LEU A 43 -12.36 -6.69 -12.12
CA LEU A 43 -10.95 -6.67 -11.74
C LEU A 43 -10.76 -5.83 -10.47
N LEU A 44 -10.02 -6.36 -9.50
CA LEU A 44 -9.56 -5.66 -8.32
C LEU A 44 -8.04 -5.52 -8.35
N PHE A 45 -7.57 -4.30 -8.58
CA PHE A 45 -6.14 -3.98 -8.53
C PHE A 45 -5.73 -3.64 -7.10
N THR A 46 -4.69 -4.28 -6.58
CA THR A 46 -4.10 -3.95 -5.27
C THR A 46 -2.65 -3.52 -5.41
N GLY A 47 -2.16 -2.80 -4.40
CA GLY A 47 -0.77 -2.35 -4.30
C GLY A 47 0.14 -3.35 -3.57
N ASP A 48 -0.25 -4.61 -3.45
CA ASP A 48 0.54 -5.63 -2.74
C ASP A 48 1.87 -5.88 -3.48
N ILE A 49 2.99 -5.91 -2.75
CA ILE A 49 4.33 -6.12 -3.32
C ILE A 49 4.88 -7.52 -2.92
N LEU A 50 4.52 -8.04 -1.75
CA LEU A 50 4.85 -9.33 -1.15
C LEU A 50 3.65 -9.92 -0.38
N ASP A 51 3.80 -11.19 -0.02
CA ASP A 51 2.88 -11.89 0.86
C ASP A 51 3.19 -11.64 2.34
N ILE A 52 2.63 -10.56 2.90
CA ILE A 52 2.77 -10.24 4.34
C ILE A 52 1.67 -10.92 5.18
N CYS A 53 0.52 -11.21 4.56
CA CYS A 53 -0.69 -11.64 5.26
C CYS A 53 -1.15 -13.05 4.88
N ASN A 54 -0.23 -13.95 4.52
CA ASN A 54 -0.51 -15.35 4.18
C ASN A 54 -1.66 -15.49 3.16
N ASN A 55 -1.50 -14.86 2.00
CA ASN A 55 -2.45 -14.82 0.89
C ASN A 55 -3.84 -14.27 1.26
N PHE A 56 -3.91 -13.38 2.26
CA PHE A 56 -5.18 -12.78 2.72
C PHE A 56 -6.03 -12.24 1.56
N MET A 57 -5.45 -11.47 0.64
CA MET A 57 -6.21 -10.90 -0.48
C MET A 57 -6.69 -11.97 -1.46
N VAL A 58 -5.95 -13.08 -1.63
CA VAL A 58 -6.43 -14.22 -2.42
C VAL A 58 -7.69 -14.78 -1.77
N HIS A 59 -7.62 -15.11 -0.47
CA HIS A 59 -8.77 -15.61 0.29
C HIS A 59 -9.93 -14.62 0.34
N ALA A 60 -9.65 -13.32 0.39
CA ALA A 60 -10.66 -12.26 0.37
C ALA A 60 -11.43 -12.19 -0.95
N THR A 61 -10.79 -12.56 -2.06
CA THR A 61 -11.39 -12.53 -3.41
C THR A 61 -12.00 -13.87 -3.83
N GLU A 62 -11.76 -14.95 -3.09
CA GLU A 62 -12.33 -16.27 -3.36
C GLU A 62 -13.86 -16.21 -3.52
N GLU A 63 -14.37 -16.88 -4.55
CA GLU A 63 -15.80 -17.00 -4.86
C GLU A 63 -16.56 -15.67 -5.07
N SER A 64 -15.86 -14.54 -5.20
CA SER A 64 -16.48 -13.22 -5.37
C SER A 64 -16.91 -12.92 -6.81
N GLY A 65 -16.35 -13.62 -7.80
CA GLY A 65 -16.49 -13.29 -9.22
C GLY A 65 -15.57 -12.16 -9.69
N VAL A 66 -14.72 -11.62 -8.80
CA VAL A 66 -13.74 -10.58 -9.08
C VAL A 66 -12.34 -11.19 -9.16
N GLU A 67 -11.61 -10.89 -10.23
CA GLU A 67 -10.21 -11.29 -10.41
C GLU A 67 -9.27 -10.32 -9.67
N LEU A 68 -8.37 -10.89 -8.86
CA LEU A 68 -7.33 -10.15 -8.17
C LEU A 68 -6.14 -9.88 -9.09
N VAL A 69 -5.82 -8.61 -9.31
CA VAL A 69 -4.65 -8.17 -10.09
C VAL A 69 -3.66 -7.46 -9.17
N ARG A 70 -2.40 -7.88 -9.19
CA ARG A 70 -1.34 -7.34 -8.33
C ARG A 70 -0.15 -6.88 -9.17
N PRO A 71 -0.20 -5.66 -9.74
CA PRO A 71 0.82 -5.20 -10.68
C PRO A 71 2.22 -5.12 -10.07
N LEU A 72 2.30 -4.85 -8.75
CA LEU A 72 3.56 -4.65 -8.05
C LEU A 72 4.14 -5.95 -7.46
N TRP A 73 3.41 -7.06 -7.59
CA TRP A 73 3.73 -8.30 -6.90
C TRP A 73 5.05 -8.90 -7.37
N GLY A 74 5.97 -9.10 -6.43
CA GLY A 74 7.28 -9.71 -6.70
C GLY A 74 8.25 -8.80 -7.45
N ILE A 75 7.90 -7.53 -7.72
CA ILE A 75 8.84 -6.58 -8.30
C ILE A 75 9.98 -6.32 -7.30
N PRO A 76 11.25 -6.42 -7.72
CA PRO A 76 12.38 -6.03 -6.88
C PRO A 76 12.24 -4.57 -6.46
N ARG A 77 12.38 -4.28 -5.17
CA ARG A 77 12.05 -2.94 -4.64
C ARG A 77 12.91 -1.84 -5.26
N ASN A 78 14.16 -2.15 -5.63
CA ASN A 78 15.03 -1.17 -6.28
C ASN A 78 14.48 -0.80 -7.66
N GLU A 79 13.95 -1.78 -8.39
CA GLU A 79 13.32 -1.54 -9.70
C GLU A 79 12.04 -0.72 -9.53
N LEU A 80 11.19 -1.07 -8.56
CA LEU A 80 9.97 -0.31 -8.26
C LEU A 80 10.28 1.16 -7.91
N ILE A 81 11.26 1.42 -7.06
CA ILE A 81 11.63 2.81 -6.71
C ILE A 81 12.17 3.56 -7.92
N GLN A 82 13.00 2.93 -8.77
CA GLN A 82 13.47 3.57 -9.99
C GLN A 82 12.34 3.87 -10.96
N GLU A 83 11.36 2.96 -11.09
CA GLU A 83 10.16 3.18 -11.90
C GLU A 83 9.36 4.38 -11.38
N LEU A 84 9.11 4.47 -10.08
CA LEU A 84 8.40 5.61 -9.48
C LEU A 84 9.13 6.94 -9.71
N VAL A 85 10.46 6.95 -9.66
CA VAL A 85 11.27 8.14 -10.00
C VAL A 85 11.12 8.49 -11.48
N ASN A 86 11.23 7.50 -12.37
CA ASN A 86 11.18 7.71 -13.82
C ASN A 86 9.81 8.18 -14.31
N GLU A 87 8.74 7.69 -13.69
CA GLU A 87 7.36 8.13 -13.94
C GLU A 87 7.03 9.49 -13.30
N GLY A 88 7.98 10.07 -12.55
CA GLY A 88 7.86 11.41 -11.99
C GLY A 88 6.88 11.51 -10.82
N PHE A 89 6.73 10.45 -10.04
CA PHE A 89 5.92 10.50 -8.81
C PHE A 89 6.49 11.53 -7.82
N ASP A 90 5.60 12.18 -7.07
CA ASP A 90 5.98 12.95 -5.89
C ASP A 90 5.45 12.22 -4.64
N ILE A 91 6.38 11.67 -3.86
CA ILE A 91 6.07 10.84 -2.70
C ILE A 91 6.59 11.56 -1.46
N VAL A 92 5.73 11.75 -0.47
CA VAL A 92 6.07 12.37 0.82
C VAL A 92 5.97 11.34 1.93
N VAL A 93 6.97 11.31 2.81
CA VAL A 93 6.93 10.48 4.01
C VAL A 93 5.93 11.11 4.99
N PHE A 94 4.78 10.48 5.20
CA PHE A 94 3.75 11.02 6.09
C PHE A 94 3.84 10.49 7.52
N CYS A 95 4.31 9.25 7.70
CA CYS A 95 4.38 8.59 9.01
C CYS A 95 5.58 7.65 9.07
N VAL A 96 6.18 7.53 10.25
CA VAL A 96 7.29 6.63 10.55
C VAL A 96 7.07 6.00 11.92
N ASN A 97 7.53 4.76 12.11
CA ASN A 97 7.44 4.06 13.38
C ASN A 97 8.67 4.40 14.25
N ILE A 98 8.49 5.16 15.32
CA ILE A 98 9.56 5.59 16.23
C ILE A 98 10.11 4.47 17.12
N ASP A 99 9.40 3.35 17.26
CA ASP A 99 9.93 2.17 17.95
C ASP A 99 11.01 1.48 17.10
N LYS A 100 11.07 1.79 15.80
CA LYS A 100 11.98 1.19 14.82
C LYS A 100 13.01 2.16 14.26
N ILE A 101 12.69 3.46 14.26
CA ILE A 101 13.58 4.53 13.80
C ILE A 101 13.81 5.49 14.96
N ASP A 102 15.08 5.82 15.21
CA ASP A 102 15.44 6.84 16.20
C ASP A 102 14.61 8.12 16.00
N GLN A 103 14.09 8.67 17.10
CA GLN A 103 13.18 9.81 17.05
C GLN A 103 13.77 11.05 16.35
N THR A 104 15.09 11.26 16.47
CA THR A 104 15.78 12.37 15.81
C THR A 104 15.83 12.16 14.30
N VAL A 105 16.05 10.92 13.86
CA VAL A 105 16.00 10.55 12.43
C VAL A 105 14.57 10.66 11.92
N ALA A 106 13.59 10.08 12.63
CA ALA A 106 12.17 10.11 12.30
C ALA A 106 11.64 11.53 12.04
N THR A 107 12.03 12.49 12.89
CA THR A 107 11.63 13.91 12.75
C THR A 107 12.16 14.54 11.46
N ASN A 108 13.30 14.08 10.96
CA ASN A 108 13.91 14.56 9.70
C ASN A 108 13.38 13.81 8.45
N LEU A 109 12.57 12.77 8.62
CA LEU A 109 11.96 12.03 7.51
C LEU A 109 10.57 12.57 7.18
N VAL A 110 9.73 12.75 8.20
CA VAL A 110 8.32 13.13 8.02
C VAL A 110 8.19 14.51 7.36
N GLY A 111 7.31 14.61 6.36
CA GLY A 111 7.07 15.83 5.59
C GLY A 111 8.07 16.09 4.46
N HIS A 112 9.12 15.27 4.35
CA HIS A 112 10.08 15.36 3.25
C HIS A 112 9.72 14.40 2.12
N SER A 113 10.20 14.76 0.92
CA SER A 113 10.14 13.86 -0.25
C SER A 113 10.86 12.56 0.06
N TYR A 114 10.20 11.43 -0.17
CA TYR A 114 10.75 10.10 0.00
C TYR A 114 12.06 9.94 -0.78
N PHE A 115 12.13 10.40 -2.03
CA PHE A 115 13.34 10.31 -2.84
C PHE A 115 14.51 11.15 -2.32
N HIS A 116 14.23 12.22 -1.57
CA HIS A 116 15.28 13.02 -0.91
C HIS A 116 15.89 12.28 0.29
N VAL A 117 15.09 11.50 1.01
CA VAL A 117 15.51 10.83 2.25
C VAL A 117 15.81 9.33 2.07
N TYR A 118 15.51 8.78 0.90
CA TYR A 118 15.57 7.35 0.58
C TYR A 118 16.92 6.71 0.90
N GLU A 119 18.03 7.32 0.49
CA GLU A 119 19.37 6.78 0.76
C GLU A 119 19.65 6.69 2.27
N LYS A 120 19.17 7.66 3.06
CA LYS A 120 19.28 7.60 4.52
C LYS A 120 18.42 6.50 5.13
N ILE A 121 17.25 6.22 4.56
CA ILE A 121 16.38 5.13 5.01
C ILE A 121 17.03 3.77 4.74
N LYS A 122 17.69 3.61 3.58
CA LYS A 122 18.41 2.38 3.21
C LYS A 122 19.56 2.00 4.15
N GLU A 123 20.19 3.00 4.77
CA GLU A 123 21.27 2.78 5.73
C GLU A 123 20.77 2.26 7.09
N ILE A 124 19.46 2.34 7.36
CA ILE A 124 18.89 1.85 8.61
C ILE A 124 18.72 0.34 8.52
N ASN A 125 19.54 -0.38 9.27
CA ASN A 125 19.51 -1.84 9.32
C ASN A 125 18.15 -2.36 9.79
N GLY A 126 17.64 -3.37 9.09
CA GLY A 126 16.38 -4.03 9.45
C GLY A 126 15.16 -3.16 9.18
N ILE A 127 15.14 -2.35 8.12
CA ILE A 127 13.94 -1.62 7.73
C ILE A 127 13.51 -2.02 6.33
N ASP A 128 12.23 -2.36 6.20
CA ASP A 128 11.54 -2.38 4.91
C ASP A 128 11.34 -0.94 4.43
N TRP A 129 12.30 -0.50 3.62
CA TRP A 129 12.32 0.81 3.03
C TRP A 129 11.24 1.00 1.97
N ALA A 130 10.66 -0.07 1.41
CA ALA A 130 9.50 0.03 0.53
C ALA A 130 8.19 0.26 1.31
N GLY A 131 8.23 0.17 2.65
CA GLY A 131 7.12 0.52 3.55
C GLY A 131 5.97 -0.48 3.52
N GLU A 132 6.16 -1.67 2.94
CA GLU A 132 5.12 -2.67 2.74
C GLU A 132 4.64 -3.26 4.07
N ALA A 133 5.57 -3.50 5.00
CA ALA A 133 5.25 -3.92 6.37
C ALA A 133 4.97 -2.74 7.32
N GLY A 134 4.68 -1.55 6.77
CA GLY A 134 5.08 -0.29 7.41
C GLY A 134 6.60 -0.15 7.35
N VAL A 135 7.17 0.99 7.72
CA VAL A 135 8.64 1.08 7.84
C VAL A 135 9.06 0.15 9.00
N SER A 136 9.39 -1.10 8.69
CA SER A 136 9.24 -2.25 9.59
C SER A 136 10.37 -3.27 9.41
N TYR A 137 10.81 -3.89 10.51
CA TYR A 137 11.74 -5.01 10.51
C TYR A 137 11.24 -6.17 9.66
N ASN A 138 12.08 -6.60 8.72
CA ASN A 138 12.02 -7.94 8.15
C ASN A 138 12.42 -8.92 9.27
N ASP A 139 11.44 -9.39 10.02
CA ASP A 139 11.56 -10.71 10.65
C ASP A 139 10.97 -11.71 9.65
N LEU A 140 11.77 -12.05 8.64
CA LEU A 140 11.72 -13.35 7.97
C LEU A 140 12.92 -14.17 8.45
#